data_AF-A0A140KZ66-F1
#
_entry.id   AF-A0A140KZ66-F1
#
_cell.length_a   1.000
_cell.length_b   1.000
_cell.length_c   1.000
_cell.angle_alpha   90.00
_cell.angle_beta   90.00
_cell.angle_gamma   90.00
#
_symmetry.space_group_name_H-M   'P 1'
#
loop_
_entity.id
_entity.type
_entity.pdbx_description
1 polymer ?
#
loop_
_entity_poly.entity_id
_entity_poly.type
_entity_poly.pdbx_seq_one_letter_code
_entity_poly.pdbx_strand_id
1 'polypeptide(L)'
;MQYKVDEIKRITNEIEKSINNGNKIYLEKLLDEMICVCEKMRSDIQAKKNSFHGAKLEIINEIRFLYKPVLKKNYYEGTYLEEFSKKRTEDLKEAKALDTHNRFWQTYEIMRGNVFGSIPLELITKDGARRLMGYGWDEVMVRVLEVYERQCSVKELVEYCELNFNNFLIVKEKSTNAEMILHYQI
;
A
#
# COMPACT_ATOMS: atom_id res chain seq x y z
N MET A 1 -13.43 16.74 8.11
CA MET A 1 -12.06 16.35 8.51
C MET A 1 -11.21 17.57 8.83
N GLN A 2 -11.12 18.57 7.94
CA GLN A 2 -10.41 19.84 8.20
C GLN A 2 -10.84 20.53 9.51
N TYR A 3 -12.15 20.65 9.76
CA TYR A 3 -12.69 21.18 11.02
C TYR A 3 -12.13 20.49 12.28
N LYS A 4 -12.02 19.15 12.26
CA LYS A 4 -11.49 18.38 13.41
C LYS A 4 -9.98 18.60 13.60
N VAL A 5 -9.24 18.85 12.52
CA VAL A 5 -7.82 19.23 12.58
C VAL A 5 -7.64 20.61 13.19
N ASP A 6 -8.49 21.57 12.81
CA ASP A 6 -8.45 22.92 13.37
C ASP A 6 -8.89 22.94 14.85
N GLU A 7 -9.80 22.05 15.23
CA GLU A 7 -10.20 21.81 16.62
C GLU A 7 -9.05 21.23 17.47
N ILE A 8 -8.29 20.25 16.95
CA ILE A 8 -7.07 19.76 17.62
C ILE A 8 -6.05 20.88 17.81
N LYS A 9 -5.79 21.69 16.78
CA LYS A 9 -4.85 22.83 16.90
C LYS A 9 -5.29 23.82 17.99
N ARG A 10 -6.58 24.10 18.09
CA ARG A 10 -7.13 24.94 19.16
C ARG A 10 -6.87 24.31 20.53
N ILE A 11 -7.16 23.01 20.70
CA ILE A 11 -6.95 22.30 21.97
C ILE A 11 -5.47 22.30 22.35
N THR A 12 -4.57 22.04 21.41
CA THR A 12 -3.11 22.09 21.65
C THR A 12 -2.67 23.46 22.17
N ASN A 13 -3.12 24.55 21.52
CA ASN A 13 -2.78 25.91 21.97
C ASN A 13 -3.32 26.21 23.38
N GLU A 14 -4.49 25.67 23.75
CA GLU A 14 -5.06 25.84 25.08
C GLU A 14 -4.34 24.97 26.14
N ILE A 15 -3.86 23.79 25.76
CA ILE A 15 -3.02 22.92 26.60
C ILE A 15 -1.72 23.66 26.95
N GLU A 16 -1.05 24.25 25.97
CA GLU A 16 0.18 25.03 26.19
C GLU A 16 -0.03 26.19 27.18
N LYS A 17 -1.13 26.94 27.03
CA LYS A 17 -1.50 28.00 27.98
C LYS A 17 -1.80 27.44 29.37
N SER A 18 -2.52 26.32 29.47
CA SER A 18 -2.89 25.70 30.76
C SER A 18 -1.68 25.17 31.52
N ILE A 19 -0.67 24.63 30.81
CA ILE A 19 0.62 24.21 31.39
C ILE A 19 1.33 25.43 32.00
N ASN A 20 1.41 26.54 31.26
CA ASN A 20 2.06 27.77 31.72
C ASN A 20 1.36 28.38 32.95
N ASN A 21 0.04 28.18 33.08
CA ASN A 21 -0.77 28.71 34.17
C ASN A 21 -0.91 27.73 35.36
N GLY A 22 -0.36 26.52 35.26
CA GLY A 22 -0.37 25.52 36.34
C GLY A 22 -1.75 24.91 36.67
N ASN A 23 -2.78 25.12 35.84
CA ASN A 23 -4.13 24.62 36.10
C ASN A 23 -4.28 23.16 35.64
N LYS A 24 -4.01 22.23 36.56
CA LYS A 24 -4.02 20.78 36.28
C LYS A 24 -5.41 20.23 35.93
N ILE A 25 -6.47 20.74 36.57
CA ILE A 25 -7.85 20.28 36.34
C ILE A 25 -8.30 20.66 34.92
N TYR A 26 -8.00 21.89 34.49
CA TYR A 26 -8.33 22.34 33.13
C TYR A 26 -7.49 21.61 32.08
N LEU A 27 -6.23 21.31 32.38
CA LEU A 27 -5.36 20.51 31.52
C LEU A 27 -5.91 19.11 31.28
N GLU A 28 -6.35 18.41 32.34
CA GLU A 28 -6.94 17.07 32.24
C GLU A 28 -8.18 17.07 31.33
N LYS A 29 -9.05 18.08 31.50
CA LYS A 29 -10.23 18.26 30.64
C LYS A 29 -9.87 18.47 29.16
N LEU A 30 -8.82 19.23 28.86
CA LEU A 30 -8.37 19.47 27.49
C LEU A 30 -7.78 18.19 26.86
N LEU A 31 -7.08 17.36 27.65
CA LEU A 31 -6.59 16.07 27.19
C LEU A 31 -7.73 15.11 26.85
N ASP A 32 -8.77 15.04 27.70
CA ASP A 32 -9.97 14.24 27.42
C ASP A 32 -10.70 14.72 26.15
N GLU A 33 -10.78 16.04 25.96
CA GLU A 33 -11.37 16.63 24.75
C GLU A 33 -10.55 16.24 23.50
N MET A 34 -9.23 16.29 23.58
CA MET A 34 -8.33 15.87 22.49
C MET A 34 -8.50 14.38 22.17
N ILE A 35 -8.59 13.52 23.19
CA ILE A 35 -8.84 12.08 23.02
C ILE A 35 -10.16 11.87 22.30
N CYS A 36 -11.24 12.53 22.74
CA CYS A 36 -12.57 12.42 22.14
C CYS A 36 -12.58 12.85 20.67
N VAL A 37 -11.90 13.94 20.31
CA VAL A 37 -11.77 14.37 18.90
C VAL A 37 -11.00 13.33 18.09
N CYS A 38 -9.90 12.80 18.61
CA CYS A 38 -9.11 11.75 17.97
C CYS A 38 -9.92 10.46 17.75
N GLU A 39 -10.71 10.03 18.75
CA GLU A 39 -11.57 8.85 18.66
C GLU A 39 -12.68 9.02 17.64
N LYS A 40 -13.30 10.20 17.58
CA LYS A 40 -14.28 10.53 16.52
C LYS A 40 -13.63 10.53 15.14
N MET A 41 -12.41 11.05 14.98
CA MET A 41 -11.69 10.99 13.70
C MET A 41 -11.40 9.54 13.30
N ARG A 42 -10.95 8.71 14.24
CA ARG A 42 -10.72 7.28 14.01
C ARG A 42 -12.00 6.56 13.59
N SER A 43 -13.12 6.86 14.25
CA SER A 43 -14.42 6.29 13.94
C SER A 43 -14.90 6.67 12.54
N ASP A 44 -14.73 7.93 12.12
CA ASP A 44 -15.04 8.36 10.74
C ASP A 44 -14.21 7.59 9.69
N ILE A 45 -12.92 7.37 9.97
CA ILE A 45 -12.02 6.62 9.08
C ILE A 45 -12.46 5.15 9.00
N GLN A 46 -12.82 4.54 10.14
CA GLN A 46 -13.32 3.16 10.18
C GLN A 46 -14.70 3.02 9.51
N ALA A 47 -15.60 3.99 9.69
CA ALA A 47 -16.88 4.02 8.99
C ALA A 47 -16.68 4.05 7.47
N LYS A 48 -15.71 4.85 6.99
CA LYS A 48 -15.29 4.86 5.58
C LYS A 48 -14.73 3.53 5.10
N LYS A 49 -13.98 2.82 5.95
CA LYS A 49 -13.44 1.49 5.64
C LYS A 49 -14.55 0.47 5.38
N ASN A 50 -15.66 0.57 6.12
CA ASN A 50 -16.81 -0.33 6.01
C ASN A 50 -17.81 0.08 4.90
N SER A 51 -17.69 1.29 4.33
CA SER A 51 -18.64 1.84 3.36
C SER A 51 -18.12 1.86 1.92
N PHE A 52 -17.07 1.10 1.59
CA PHE A 52 -16.68 0.94 0.19
C PHE A 52 -17.74 0.10 -0.54
N HIS A 53 -18.71 0.79 -1.12
CA HIS A 53 -19.82 0.20 -1.89
C HIS A 53 -19.64 0.44 -3.40
N GLY A 54 -18.54 1.06 -3.80
CA GLY A 54 -18.32 1.54 -5.16
C GLY A 54 -17.62 0.56 -6.09
N ALA A 55 -17.16 -0.61 -5.61
CA ALA A 55 -16.75 -1.68 -6.50
C ALA A 55 -17.03 -3.07 -5.92
N LYS A 56 -17.55 -3.95 -6.77
CA LYS A 56 -17.62 -5.38 -6.48
C LYS A 56 -16.24 -5.99 -6.73
N LEU A 57 -15.64 -6.52 -5.65
CA LEU A 57 -14.33 -7.18 -5.67
C LEU A 57 -14.53 -8.67 -5.39
N GLU A 58 -13.90 -9.51 -6.20
CA GLU A 58 -13.91 -10.96 -6.01
C GLU A 58 -12.49 -11.49 -6.13
N ILE A 59 -12.08 -12.37 -5.21
CA ILE A 59 -10.80 -13.06 -5.33
C ILE A 59 -10.99 -14.13 -6.40
N ILE A 60 -10.35 -13.93 -7.56
CA ILE A 60 -10.42 -14.85 -8.68
C ILE A 60 -9.27 -15.86 -8.68
N ASN A 61 -8.17 -15.54 -8.00
CA ASN A 61 -7.00 -16.43 -7.95
C ASN A 61 -6.06 -16.11 -6.76
N GLU A 62 -5.24 -17.09 -6.39
CA GLU A 62 -4.09 -16.93 -5.49
C GLU A 62 -2.83 -17.49 -6.16
N ILE A 63 -1.82 -16.65 -6.38
CA ILE A 63 -0.64 -16.99 -7.16
C ILE A 63 0.61 -16.71 -6.34
N ARG A 64 1.59 -17.61 -6.41
CA ARG A 64 2.89 -17.40 -5.75
C ARG A 64 3.79 -16.49 -6.59
N PHE A 65 4.32 -15.47 -5.95
CA PHE A 65 5.29 -14.55 -6.54
C PHE A 65 6.60 -14.61 -5.77
N LEU A 66 7.70 -14.29 -6.45
CA LEU A 66 8.87 -13.74 -5.79
C LEU A 66 8.75 -12.22 -5.76
N TYR A 67 8.96 -11.62 -4.61
CA TYR A 67 8.88 -10.19 -4.35
C TYR A 67 10.23 -9.66 -3.87
N LYS A 68 10.63 -8.46 -4.31
CA LYS A 68 11.82 -7.78 -3.80
C LYS A 68 11.42 -6.76 -2.71
N PRO A 69 11.81 -6.99 -1.44
CA PRO A 69 11.45 -6.10 -0.35
C PRO A 69 12.03 -4.70 -0.45
N VAL A 70 11.19 -3.71 -0.18
CA VAL A 70 11.62 -2.34 0.09
C VAL A 70 12.07 -2.25 1.54
N LEU A 71 13.33 -1.87 1.74
CA LEU A 71 13.99 -1.87 3.06
C LEU A 71 13.99 -0.49 3.74
N LYS A 72 13.56 0.57 3.05
CA LYS A 72 13.48 1.94 3.60
C LYS A 72 12.03 2.41 3.69
N LYS A 73 11.63 3.05 4.79
CA LYS A 73 10.28 3.63 4.94
C LYS A 73 10.04 4.85 4.05
N ASN A 74 11.00 5.77 3.96
CA ASN A 74 10.91 6.95 3.10
C ASN A 74 11.57 6.67 1.73
N TYR A 75 11.11 5.63 1.05
CA TYR A 75 11.76 5.17 -0.18
C TYR A 75 11.67 6.19 -1.34
N TYR A 76 10.81 7.21 -1.25
CA TYR A 76 10.75 8.32 -2.21
C TYR A 76 11.82 9.41 -1.99
N GLU A 77 12.57 9.36 -0.90
CA GLU A 77 13.61 10.36 -0.60
C GLU A 77 15.00 9.87 -1.06
N GLY A 78 15.72 10.73 -1.79
CA GLY A 78 17.07 10.46 -2.28
C GLY A 78 17.13 9.46 -3.44
N THR A 79 18.24 8.71 -3.54
CA THR A 79 18.57 7.81 -4.66
C THR A 79 18.05 6.38 -4.49
N TYR A 80 17.26 6.12 -3.43
CA TYR A 80 16.94 4.74 -3.04
C TYR A 80 16.20 3.95 -4.13
N LEU A 81 15.18 4.54 -4.78
CA LEU A 81 14.45 3.84 -5.83
C LEU A 81 15.31 3.56 -7.07
N GLU A 82 16.28 4.43 -7.37
CA GLU A 82 17.22 4.21 -8.47
C GLU A 82 18.17 3.05 -8.16
N GLU A 83 18.74 3.03 -6.96
CA GLU A 83 19.59 1.94 -6.47
C GLU A 83 18.81 0.63 -6.39
N PHE A 84 17.58 0.67 -5.88
CA PHE A 84 16.69 -0.47 -5.82
C PHE A 84 16.39 -1.01 -7.22
N SER A 85 16.06 -0.14 -8.17
CA SER A 85 15.76 -0.51 -9.55
C SER A 85 16.98 -1.14 -10.23
N LYS A 86 18.18 -0.57 -10.01
CA LYS A 86 19.45 -1.12 -10.51
C LYS A 86 19.71 -2.51 -9.94
N LYS A 87 19.64 -2.66 -8.62
CA LYS A 87 19.87 -3.94 -7.94
C LYS A 87 18.85 -5.01 -8.35
N ARG A 88 17.56 -4.68 -8.37
CA ARG A 88 16.49 -5.56 -8.86
C ARG A 88 16.79 -6.04 -10.29
N THR A 89 17.25 -5.13 -11.15
CA THR A 89 17.59 -5.46 -12.54
C THR A 89 18.81 -6.38 -12.63
N GLU A 90 19.83 -6.16 -11.81
CA GLU A 90 21.01 -7.03 -11.72
C GLU A 90 20.63 -8.43 -11.22
N ASP A 91 19.90 -8.53 -10.11
CA ASP A 91 19.38 -9.78 -9.56
C ASP A 91 18.63 -10.60 -10.63
N LEU A 92 17.70 -9.94 -11.36
CA LEU A 92 16.90 -10.56 -12.42
C LEU A 92 17.76 -11.02 -13.61
N LYS A 93 18.81 -10.27 -13.98
CA LYS A 93 19.74 -10.66 -15.05
C LYS A 93 20.53 -11.89 -14.66
N GLU A 94 21.12 -11.91 -13.47
CA GLU A 94 21.93 -13.04 -12.98
C GLU A 94 21.12 -14.31 -12.77
N ALA A 95 19.83 -14.16 -12.42
CA ALA A 95 18.87 -15.25 -12.32
C ALA A 95 18.28 -15.70 -13.69
N LYS A 96 18.65 -15.04 -14.80
CA LYS A 96 18.07 -15.25 -16.14
C LYS A 96 16.54 -15.11 -16.17
N ALA A 97 16.01 -14.18 -15.38
CA ALA A 97 14.57 -13.94 -15.22
C ALA A 97 14.12 -12.57 -15.76
N LEU A 98 15.04 -11.68 -16.14
CA LEU A 98 14.73 -10.30 -16.54
C LEU A 98 13.76 -10.22 -17.74
N ASP A 99 13.99 -10.99 -18.79
CA ASP A 99 13.13 -10.93 -19.98
C ASP A 99 11.72 -11.44 -19.69
N THR A 100 11.61 -12.50 -18.89
CA THR A 100 10.32 -13.03 -18.46
C THR A 100 9.59 -12.04 -17.56
N HIS A 101 10.29 -11.43 -16.60
CA HIS A 101 9.77 -10.36 -15.75
C HIS A 101 9.20 -9.21 -16.59
N ASN A 102 10.00 -8.70 -17.54
CA ASN A 102 9.61 -7.56 -18.34
C ASN A 102 8.42 -7.89 -19.23
N ARG A 103 8.42 -9.07 -19.87
CA ARG A 103 7.30 -9.53 -20.70
C ARG A 103 6.00 -9.63 -19.88
N PHE A 104 6.08 -10.20 -18.67
CA PHE A 104 4.95 -10.28 -17.77
C PHE A 104 4.42 -8.88 -17.41
N TRP A 105 5.26 -7.98 -16.92
CA TRP A 105 4.78 -6.65 -16.53
C TRP A 105 4.38 -5.76 -17.71
N GLN A 106 4.87 -6.03 -18.92
CA GLN A 106 4.46 -5.31 -20.12
C GLN A 106 3.01 -5.61 -20.54
N THR A 107 2.42 -6.75 -20.15
CA THR A 107 1.00 -7.05 -20.43
C THR A 107 0.05 -6.24 -19.56
N TYR A 108 0.56 -5.59 -18.51
CA TYR A 108 -0.22 -4.78 -17.59
C TYR A 108 0.16 -3.30 -17.68
N GLU A 109 -0.82 -2.45 -17.40
CA GLU A 109 -0.62 -1.05 -17.04
C GLU A 109 -0.73 -0.93 -15.51
N ILE A 110 0.33 -0.47 -14.84
CA ILE A 110 0.33 -0.29 -13.39
C ILE A 110 -0.26 1.09 -13.08
N MET A 111 -1.46 1.12 -12.50
CA MET A 111 -2.16 2.35 -12.17
C MET A 111 -1.67 2.96 -10.85
N ARG A 112 -1.46 2.11 -9.84
CA ARG A 112 -0.99 2.51 -8.50
C ARG A 112 -0.44 1.30 -7.75
N GLY A 113 0.41 1.54 -6.76
CA GLY A 113 0.77 0.54 -5.76
C GLY A 113 2.10 0.86 -5.09
N ASN A 114 2.52 -0.03 -4.19
CA ASN A 114 3.73 0.13 -3.38
C ASN A 114 4.67 -1.09 -3.47
N VAL A 115 4.50 -1.93 -4.49
CA VAL A 115 5.41 -3.02 -4.85
C VAL A 115 6.19 -2.64 -6.11
N PHE A 116 7.52 -2.73 -6.04
CA PHE A 116 8.40 -2.23 -7.11
C PHE A 116 9.20 -3.33 -7.82
N GLY A 117 9.11 -4.58 -7.37
CA GLY A 117 9.75 -5.71 -8.01
C GLY A 117 9.08 -6.99 -7.58
N SER A 118 8.44 -7.68 -8.51
CA SER A 118 7.92 -9.01 -8.26
C SER A 118 7.75 -9.79 -9.57
N ILE A 119 7.63 -11.11 -9.50
CA ILE A 119 7.40 -11.97 -10.66
C ILE A 119 6.67 -13.24 -10.22
N PRO A 120 5.68 -13.75 -10.96
CA PRO A 120 5.08 -15.04 -10.66
C PRO A 120 6.14 -16.14 -10.66
N LEU A 121 6.18 -16.94 -9.59
CA LEU A 121 7.15 -18.02 -9.41
C LEU A 121 7.08 -19.05 -10.54
N GLU A 122 5.88 -19.28 -11.07
CA GLU A 122 5.61 -20.24 -12.15
C GLU A 122 6.22 -19.85 -13.50
N LEU A 123 6.54 -18.56 -13.70
CA LEU A 123 7.12 -18.08 -14.95
C LEU A 123 8.64 -18.21 -15.00
N ILE A 124 9.29 -18.56 -13.89
CA ILE A 124 10.75 -18.68 -13.83
C ILE A 124 11.19 -20.12 -13.54
N THR A 125 12.43 -20.42 -13.92
CA THR A 125 13.03 -21.72 -13.61
C THR A 125 13.27 -21.86 -12.11
N LYS A 126 13.24 -23.10 -11.60
CA LYS A 126 13.56 -23.40 -10.18
C LYS A 126 14.93 -22.87 -9.76
N ASP A 127 15.90 -22.87 -10.68
CA ASP A 127 17.25 -22.34 -10.43
C ASP A 127 17.25 -20.81 -10.37
N GLY A 128 16.52 -20.14 -11.28
CA GLY A 128 16.33 -18.70 -11.22
C GLY A 128 15.65 -18.26 -9.93
N ALA A 129 14.60 -18.99 -9.51
CA ALA A 129 13.92 -18.74 -8.25
C ALA A 129 14.85 -18.87 -7.04
N ARG A 130 15.63 -19.97 -6.96
CA ARG A 130 16.62 -20.15 -5.90
C ARG A 130 17.66 -19.04 -5.83
N ARG A 131 18.14 -18.56 -6.99
CA ARG A 131 19.09 -17.44 -7.05
C ARG A 131 18.47 -16.14 -6.53
N LEU A 132 17.27 -15.80 -7.01
CA LEU A 132 16.55 -14.60 -6.55
C LEU A 132 16.31 -14.65 -5.04
N MET A 133 15.88 -15.78 -4.50
CA MET A 133 15.76 -15.97 -3.05
C MET A 133 17.10 -15.79 -2.32
N GLY A 134 18.19 -16.30 -2.88
CA GLY A 134 19.55 -16.05 -2.38
C GLY A 134 19.97 -14.57 -2.39
N TYR A 135 19.40 -13.76 -3.30
CA TYR A 135 19.59 -12.31 -3.34
C TYR A 135 18.62 -11.54 -2.42
N GLY A 136 17.85 -12.24 -1.59
CA GLY A 136 16.87 -11.66 -0.67
C GLY A 136 15.58 -11.22 -1.36
N TRP A 137 15.10 -12.00 -2.33
CA TRP A 137 13.70 -11.95 -2.76
C TRP A 137 12.89 -12.94 -1.92
N ASP A 138 11.68 -12.56 -1.54
CA ASP A 138 10.80 -13.38 -0.70
C ASP A 138 9.71 -14.04 -1.54
N GLU A 139 9.42 -15.31 -1.26
CA GLU A 139 8.24 -15.99 -1.81
C GLU A 139 7.00 -15.54 -1.04
N VAL A 140 6.03 -14.99 -1.76
CA VAL A 140 4.80 -14.40 -1.18
C VAL A 140 3.58 -14.88 -1.96
N MET A 141 2.48 -15.09 -1.24
CA MET A 141 1.19 -15.37 -1.87
C MET A 141 0.55 -14.05 -2.30
N VAL A 142 0.08 -13.99 -3.54
CA VAL A 142 -0.60 -12.81 -4.10
C VAL A 142 -2.03 -13.19 -4.42
N ARG A 143 -2.97 -12.52 -3.74
CA ARG A 143 -4.39 -12.61 -4.08
C ARG A 143 -4.68 -11.70 -5.26
N VAL A 144 -5.32 -12.24 -6.29
CA VAL A 144 -5.78 -11.49 -7.45
C VAL A 144 -7.25 -11.21 -7.27
N LEU A 145 -7.61 -9.94 -7.12
CA LEU A 145 -9.00 -9.51 -7.03
C LEU A 145 -9.40 -8.84 -8.34
N GLU A 146 -10.47 -9.33 -8.97
CA GLU A 146 -11.04 -8.68 -10.15
C GLU A 146 -12.03 -7.59 -9.75
N VAL A 147 -12.06 -6.50 -10.52
CA VAL A 147 -12.95 -5.35 -10.33
C VAL A 147 -14.05 -5.40 -11.40
N TYR A 148 -15.20 -6.00 -11.09
CA TYR A 148 -16.26 -6.23 -12.09
C TYR A 148 -17.12 -4.99 -12.41
N GLU A 149 -17.45 -4.20 -11.38
CA GLU A 149 -18.41 -3.09 -11.50
C GLU A 149 -17.91 -1.90 -10.70
N ARG A 150 -17.05 -1.09 -11.33
CA ARG A 150 -16.49 0.11 -10.70
C ARG A 150 -17.46 1.30 -10.83
N GLN A 151 -18.25 1.51 -9.78
CA GLN A 151 -19.05 2.71 -9.55
C GLN A 151 -18.26 3.81 -8.79
N CYS A 152 -16.99 3.59 -8.49
CA CYS A 152 -16.10 4.57 -7.86
C CYS A 152 -15.04 5.13 -8.81
N SER A 153 -14.50 6.30 -8.47
CA SER A 153 -13.32 6.84 -9.12
C SER A 153 -12.08 5.98 -8.84
N VAL A 154 -11.04 6.12 -9.67
CA VAL A 154 -9.73 5.48 -9.45
C VAL A 154 -9.15 5.91 -8.10
N LYS A 155 -9.35 7.17 -7.71
CA LYS A 155 -8.88 7.70 -6.44
C LYS A 155 -9.50 6.99 -5.24
N GLU A 156 -10.81 6.76 -5.27
CA GLU A 156 -11.51 6.02 -4.20
C GLU A 156 -11.07 4.56 -4.13
N LEU A 157 -10.80 3.92 -5.28
CA LEU A 157 -10.24 2.56 -5.31
C LEU A 157 -8.84 2.50 -4.69
N VAL A 158 -8.00 3.51 -4.98
CA VAL A 158 -6.68 3.66 -4.36
C VAL A 158 -6.79 3.85 -2.85
N GLU A 159 -7.64 4.76 -2.39
CA GLU A 159 -7.88 5.01 -0.96
C GLU A 159 -8.37 3.73 -0.26
N TYR A 160 -9.28 2.99 -0.89
CA TYR A 160 -9.72 1.69 -0.38
C TYR A 160 -8.55 0.71 -0.24
N CYS A 161 -7.70 0.59 -1.26
CA CYS A 161 -6.55 -0.32 -1.21
C CYS A 161 -5.55 0.12 -0.14
N GLU A 162 -5.23 1.40 -0.02
CA GLU A 162 -4.33 1.94 1.01
C GLU A 162 -4.86 1.70 2.44
N LEU A 163 -6.19 1.63 2.64
CA LEU A 163 -6.82 1.35 3.94
C LEU A 163 -6.94 -0.15 4.28
N ASN A 164 -6.97 -1.02 3.28
CA ASN A 164 -7.27 -2.44 3.44
C ASN A 164 -6.08 -3.37 3.15
N PHE A 165 -5.13 -2.92 2.34
CA PHE A 165 -3.99 -3.73 1.88
C PHE A 165 -2.68 -2.99 2.17
N ASN A 166 -1.82 -3.62 2.98
CA ASN A 166 -0.51 -3.06 3.29
C ASN A 166 0.39 -3.01 2.04
N ASN A 167 0.33 -4.05 1.20
CA ASN A 167 1.14 -4.18 0.00
C ASN A 167 0.24 -4.57 -1.17
N PHE A 168 0.16 -3.71 -2.19
CA PHE A 168 -0.71 -3.95 -3.33
C PHE A 168 -0.21 -3.31 -4.63
N LEU A 169 -0.73 -3.81 -5.74
CA LEU A 169 -0.74 -3.14 -7.03
C LEU A 169 -2.16 -3.10 -7.58
N ILE A 170 -2.56 -1.98 -8.15
CA ILE A 170 -3.73 -1.86 -9.02
C ILE A 170 -3.20 -1.88 -10.44
N VAL A 171 -3.64 -2.87 -11.20
CA VAL A 171 -3.19 -3.12 -12.56
C VAL A 171 -4.37 -3.22 -13.50
N LYS A 172 -4.15 -2.84 -14.75
CA LYS A 172 -5.09 -3.05 -15.83
C LYS A 172 -4.45 -3.94 -16.89
N GLU A 173 -5.06 -5.08 -17.19
CA GLU A 173 -4.58 -5.94 -18.25
C GLU A 173 -4.86 -5.29 -19.61
N LYS A 174 -3.83 -5.14 -20.45
CA LYS A 174 -3.95 -4.40 -21.71
C LYS A 174 -4.78 -5.12 -22.78
N SER A 175 -4.81 -6.45 -22.76
CA SER A 175 -5.52 -7.29 -23.73
C SER A 175 -7.03 -7.27 -23.52
N THR A 176 -7.48 -7.34 -22.27
CA THR A 176 -8.89 -7.47 -21.89
C THR A 176 -9.48 -6.19 -21.33
N ASN A 177 -8.64 -5.21 -20.98
CA ASN A 177 -8.98 -4.05 -20.15
C ASN A 177 -9.47 -4.39 -18.74
N ALA A 178 -9.30 -5.63 -18.27
CA ALA A 178 -9.68 -6.03 -16.92
C ALA A 178 -8.86 -5.27 -15.86
N GLU A 179 -9.55 -4.65 -14.91
CA GLU A 179 -8.92 -4.00 -13.74
C GLU A 179 -8.80 -5.03 -12.62
N MET A 180 -7.61 -5.14 -12.03
CA MET A 180 -7.31 -6.09 -10.96
C MET A 180 -6.51 -5.44 -9.85
N ILE A 181 -6.70 -5.96 -8.64
CA ILE A 181 -5.88 -5.64 -7.47
C ILE A 181 -5.05 -6.88 -7.13
N LEU A 182 -3.73 -6.72 -7.13
CA LEU A 182 -2.78 -7.72 -6.67
C LEU A 182 -2.46 -7.40 -5.21
N HIS A 183 -2.97 -8.19 -4.27
CA HIS A 183 -2.72 -8.03 -2.83
C HIS A 183 -1.65 -9.02 -2.36
N TYR A 184 -0.48 -8.50 -2.01
CA TYR A 184 0.68 -9.28 -1.58
C TYR A 184 0.58 -9.58 -0.09
N GLN A 185 0.49 -10.88 0.26
CA GLN A 185 0.48 -11.36 1.65
C GLN A 185 1.92 -11.38 2.20
N ILE A 186 2.47 -10.21 2.51
CA ILE A 186 3.79 -10.00 3.15
C ILE A 186 3.62 -9.84 4.66
#